data_AF-A0A072NCE4-F1
#
_entry.id   AF-A0A072NCE4-F1
#
_cell.length_a   1.000
_cell.length_b   1.000
_cell.length_c   1.000
_cell.angle_alpha   90.00
_cell.angle_beta   90.00
_cell.angle_gamma   90.00
#
_symmetry.space_group_name_H-M   'P 1'
#
loop_
_entity.id
_entity.type
_entity.pdbx_description
1 polymer ?
#
loop_
_entity_poly.entity_id
_entity_poly.type
_entity_poly.pdbx_seq_one_letter_code
_entity_poly.pdbx_strand_id
1 'polypeptide(L)'
;MTLERWLHEATAGLPPEVVQRVQAEYAAHVAESGLPEAEAVAALGQPGRVRRALGRTYLGAERLRTLRDGAGVPVVTGLMWTVPSLYALGLVWIYAGDAPFPWWRLLAPALSLGLTALLWHLTRRLPAERRTLWRSTVGGLSLQFMLWFQWVLQTWHGEPFVWPWGLPVFGGMLLGLVVWTAWDDQRLRRTLALKEGRP
;
A
#
# COMPACT_ATOMS: atom_id res chain seq x y z
N MET A 1 21.53 -25.93 -17.66
CA MET A 1 21.46 -24.57 -17.06
C MET A 1 22.23 -24.62 -15.76
N THR A 2 23.05 -23.63 -15.43
CA THR A 2 23.80 -23.59 -14.15
C THR A 2 22.91 -23.03 -13.03
N LEU A 3 23.26 -23.33 -11.78
CA LEU A 3 22.57 -22.82 -10.60
C LEU A 3 22.62 -21.28 -10.56
N GLU A 4 23.77 -20.70 -10.89
CA GLU A 4 23.95 -19.24 -10.92
C GLU A 4 22.96 -18.56 -11.88
N ARG A 5 22.85 -19.07 -13.12
CA ARG A 5 21.92 -18.52 -14.12
C ARG A 5 20.47 -18.71 -13.68
N TRP A 6 20.15 -19.86 -13.09
CA TRP A 6 18.82 -20.15 -12.58
C TRP A 6 18.44 -19.19 -11.45
N LEU A 7 19.35 -18.96 -10.51
CA LEU A 7 19.14 -18.03 -9.39
C LEU A 7 18.99 -16.60 -9.88
N HIS A 8 19.82 -16.17 -10.83
CA HIS A 8 19.71 -14.83 -11.43
C HIS A 8 18.30 -14.58 -12.01
N GLU A 9 17.75 -15.56 -12.74
CA GLU A 9 16.39 -15.47 -13.28
C GLU A 9 15.31 -15.54 -12.18
N ALA A 10 15.49 -16.39 -11.18
CA ALA A 10 14.55 -16.59 -10.08
C ALA A 10 14.46 -15.38 -9.14
N THR A 11 15.57 -14.66 -8.92
CA THR A 11 15.62 -13.52 -7.98
C THR A 11 15.56 -12.16 -8.67
N ALA A 12 15.35 -12.12 -9.98
CA ALA A 12 15.28 -10.88 -10.75
C ALA A 12 14.25 -9.90 -10.16
N GLY A 13 14.69 -8.67 -9.90
CA GLY A 13 13.86 -7.57 -9.35
C GLY A 13 13.72 -7.57 -7.82
N LEU A 14 14.36 -8.49 -7.11
CA LEU A 14 14.39 -8.51 -5.65
C LEU A 14 15.54 -7.66 -5.09
N PRO A 15 15.42 -7.16 -3.84
CA PRO A 15 16.51 -6.46 -3.17
C PRO A 15 17.76 -7.35 -2.98
N PRO A 16 18.98 -6.78 -3.00
CA PRO A 16 20.22 -7.54 -2.86
C PRO A 16 20.26 -8.45 -1.63
N GLU A 17 19.68 -8.01 -0.51
CA GLU A 17 19.66 -8.77 0.74
C GLU A 17 18.80 -10.05 0.61
N VAL A 18 17.69 -9.96 -0.12
CA VAL A 18 16.84 -11.13 -0.44
C VAL A 18 17.57 -12.06 -1.40
N VAL A 19 18.24 -11.50 -2.43
CA VAL A 19 19.01 -12.28 -3.41
C VAL A 19 20.08 -13.10 -2.70
N GLN A 20 20.88 -12.48 -1.84
CA GLN A 20 21.95 -13.17 -1.10
C GLN A 20 21.40 -14.29 -0.22
N ARG A 21 20.30 -14.05 0.50
CA ARG A 21 19.68 -15.08 1.35
C ARG A 21 19.20 -16.28 0.52
N VAL A 22 18.48 -16.02 -0.57
CA VAL A 22 17.96 -17.06 -1.46
C VAL A 22 19.11 -17.83 -2.12
N GLN A 23 20.15 -17.14 -2.57
CA GLN A 23 21.34 -17.78 -3.14
C GLN A 23 22.02 -18.71 -2.14
N ALA A 24 22.22 -18.27 -0.89
CA ALA A 24 22.81 -19.10 0.16
C ALA A 24 21.95 -20.33 0.47
N GLU A 25 20.64 -20.17 0.58
CA GLU A 25 19.70 -21.25 0.88
C GLU A 25 19.65 -22.31 -0.24
N TYR A 26 19.55 -21.88 -1.50
CA TYR A 26 19.54 -22.78 -2.64
C TYR A 26 20.91 -23.42 -2.90
N ALA A 27 22.01 -22.70 -2.68
CA ALA A 27 23.34 -23.29 -2.76
C ALA A 27 23.54 -24.39 -1.70
N ALA A 28 23.06 -24.17 -0.47
CA ALA A 28 23.06 -25.18 0.58
C ALA A 28 22.21 -26.40 0.18
N HIS A 29 20.99 -26.20 -0.32
CA HIS A 29 20.14 -27.30 -0.78
C HIS A 29 20.75 -28.11 -1.93
N VAL A 30 21.41 -27.45 -2.89
CA VAL A 30 22.08 -28.15 -3.99
C VAL A 30 23.29 -28.94 -3.46
N ALA A 31 24.08 -28.36 -2.55
CA ALA A 31 25.20 -29.06 -1.92
C ALA A 31 24.76 -30.28 -1.10
N GLU A 32 23.65 -30.17 -0.35
CA GLU A 32 23.08 -31.24 0.47
C GLU A 32 22.40 -32.34 -0.36
N SER A 33 21.97 -32.04 -1.59
CA SER A 33 21.25 -33.00 -2.44
C SER A 33 22.10 -34.21 -2.83
N GLY A 34 23.43 -34.09 -2.84
CA GLY A 34 24.35 -35.11 -3.34
C GLY A 34 24.22 -35.40 -4.84
N LEU A 35 23.39 -34.65 -5.56
CA LEU A 35 23.18 -34.79 -7.00
C LEU A 35 24.18 -33.93 -7.80
N PRO A 36 24.49 -34.30 -9.05
CA PRO A 36 25.16 -33.41 -9.98
C PRO A 36 24.37 -32.10 -10.12
N GLU A 37 25.07 -30.96 -10.20
CA GLU A 37 24.45 -29.62 -10.21
C GLU A 37 23.33 -29.51 -11.26
N ALA A 38 23.53 -30.04 -12.46
CA ALA A 38 22.54 -29.99 -13.53
C ALA A 38 21.23 -30.70 -13.17
N GLU A 39 21.30 -31.83 -12.47
CA GLU A 39 20.13 -32.60 -12.01
C GLU A 39 19.46 -31.91 -10.82
N ALA A 40 20.27 -31.41 -9.87
CA ALA A 40 19.77 -30.64 -8.74
C ALA A 40 19.00 -29.39 -9.21
N VAL A 41 19.55 -28.63 -10.16
CA VAL A 41 18.90 -27.46 -10.76
C VAL A 41 17.62 -27.83 -11.52
N ALA A 42 17.63 -28.96 -12.24
CA ALA A 42 16.42 -29.44 -12.91
C ALA A 42 15.30 -29.77 -11.92
N ALA A 43 15.63 -30.31 -10.74
CA ALA A 43 14.67 -30.62 -9.68
C ALA A 43 14.04 -29.36 -9.05
N LEU A 44 14.74 -28.21 -9.06
CA LEU A 44 14.20 -26.93 -8.58
C LEU A 44 13.05 -26.39 -9.47
N GLY A 45 12.92 -26.90 -10.70
CA GLY A 45 11.89 -26.53 -11.65
C GLY A 45 12.11 -25.17 -12.32
N GLN A 46 11.02 -24.50 -12.70
CA GLN A 46 11.09 -23.28 -13.50
C GLN A 46 11.41 -22.04 -12.65
N PRO A 47 12.46 -21.25 -12.97
CA PRO A 47 12.84 -20.08 -12.19
C PRO A 47 11.73 -19.02 -12.14
N GLY A 48 10.93 -18.89 -13.21
CA GLY A 48 9.78 -17.99 -13.24
C GLY A 48 8.64 -18.33 -12.27
N ARG A 49 8.53 -19.57 -11.80
CA ARG A 49 7.57 -19.94 -10.72
C ARG A 49 8.11 -19.50 -9.36
N VAL A 50 9.39 -19.73 -9.12
CA VAL A 50 10.09 -19.30 -7.89
C VAL A 50 10.10 -17.78 -7.79
N ARG A 51 10.39 -17.06 -8.88
CA ARG A 51 10.28 -15.59 -8.93
C ARG A 51 8.91 -15.07 -8.51
N ARG A 52 7.83 -15.71 -8.98
CA ARG A 52 6.46 -15.33 -8.60
C ARG A 52 6.18 -15.63 -7.12
N ALA A 53 6.68 -16.76 -6.61
CA ALA A 53 6.55 -17.11 -5.20
C ALA A 53 7.30 -16.10 -4.30
N LEU A 54 8.57 -15.82 -4.63
CA LEU A 54 9.38 -14.81 -3.93
C LEU A 54 8.74 -13.43 -4.02
N GLY A 55 8.18 -13.06 -5.17
CA GLY A 55 7.44 -11.81 -5.36
C GLY A 55 6.20 -11.70 -4.49
N ARG A 56 5.53 -12.80 -4.11
CA ARG A 56 4.40 -12.76 -3.15
C ARG A 56 4.87 -12.61 -1.70
N THR A 57 6.11 -13.01 -1.41
CA THR A 57 6.69 -13.04 -0.06
C THR A 57 7.45 -11.75 0.27
N TYR A 58 8.20 -11.22 -0.68
CA TYR A 58 9.10 -10.07 -0.50
C TYR A 58 8.67 -8.90 -1.39
N LEU A 59 9.03 -7.70 -0.96
CA LEU A 59 8.82 -6.48 -1.74
C LEU A 59 9.95 -6.34 -2.76
N GLY A 60 9.61 -5.94 -4.00
CA GLY A 60 10.61 -5.72 -5.06
C GLY A 60 11.54 -4.55 -4.78
N ALA A 61 12.74 -4.58 -5.37
CA ALA A 61 13.78 -3.57 -5.19
C ALA A 61 13.32 -2.16 -5.60
N GLU A 62 12.66 -2.05 -6.74
CA GLU A 62 12.18 -0.76 -7.26
C GLU A 62 11.14 -0.14 -6.32
N ARG A 63 10.17 -0.93 -5.87
CA ARG A 63 9.15 -0.46 -4.92
C ARG A 63 9.76 -0.06 -3.58
N LEU A 64 10.73 -0.82 -3.07
CA LEU A 64 11.47 -0.49 -1.86
C LEU A 64 12.23 0.84 -2.02
N ARG A 65 12.86 1.05 -3.18
CA ARG A 65 13.54 2.30 -3.52
C ARG A 65 12.58 3.49 -3.56
N THR A 66 11.43 3.36 -4.23
CA THR A 66 10.40 4.42 -4.24
C THR A 66 9.95 4.80 -2.82
N LEU A 67 9.79 3.81 -1.93
CA LEU A 67 9.40 4.06 -0.53
C LEU A 67 10.49 4.75 0.29
N ARG A 68 11.77 4.51 -0.03
CA ARG A 68 12.93 5.14 0.63
C ARG A 68 13.16 6.56 0.14
N ASP A 69 13.18 6.74 -1.17
CA ASP A 69 13.49 8.02 -1.80
C ASP A 69 12.37 9.04 -1.53
N GLY A 70 11.15 8.58 -1.21
CA GLY A 70 10.00 9.43 -0.90
C GLY A 70 9.64 10.37 -2.07
N ALA A 71 10.16 10.11 -3.26
CA ALA A 71 10.13 11.03 -4.39
C ALA A 71 8.68 11.31 -4.81
N GLY A 72 8.30 12.60 -4.83
CA GLY A 72 7.00 13.09 -5.31
C GLY A 72 5.79 12.87 -4.38
N VAL A 73 5.89 11.95 -3.42
CA VAL A 73 4.83 11.64 -2.46
C VAL A 73 4.46 12.81 -1.53
N PRO A 74 5.40 13.55 -0.90
CA PRO A 74 5.03 14.49 0.15
C PRO A 74 4.21 15.70 -0.35
N VAL A 75 4.44 16.17 -1.58
CA VAL A 75 3.68 17.31 -2.15
C VAL A 75 2.26 16.89 -2.50
N VAL A 76 2.10 15.80 -3.25
CA VAL A 76 0.78 15.29 -3.64
C VAL A 76 -0.02 14.88 -2.41
N THR A 77 0.59 14.14 -1.48
CA THR A 77 -0.05 13.73 -0.23
C THR A 77 -0.41 14.94 0.65
N GLY A 78 0.47 15.95 0.73
CA GLY A 78 0.19 17.20 1.44
C GLY A 78 -1.01 17.95 0.85
N LEU A 79 -1.05 18.10 -0.48
CA LEU A 79 -2.18 18.72 -1.19
C LEU A 79 -3.48 17.94 -0.94
N MET A 80 -3.46 16.61 -1.05
CA MET A 80 -4.64 15.78 -0.82
C MET A 80 -5.23 15.96 0.58
N TRP A 81 -4.41 16.26 1.58
CA TRP A 81 -4.88 16.49 2.95
C TRP A 81 -5.46 17.88 3.19
N THR A 82 -5.14 18.86 2.34
CA THR A 82 -5.79 20.18 2.41
C THR A 82 -7.19 20.19 1.81
N VAL A 83 -7.51 19.24 0.93
CA VAL A 83 -8.79 19.20 0.21
C VAL A 83 -9.99 19.11 1.15
N PRO A 84 -10.03 18.26 2.20
CA PRO A 84 -11.17 18.23 3.12
C PRO A 84 -11.42 19.57 3.83
N SER A 85 -10.36 20.29 4.20
CA SER A 85 -10.47 21.62 4.81
C SER A 85 -11.01 22.65 3.82
N LEU A 86 -10.50 22.66 2.59
CA LEU A 86 -10.99 23.54 1.53
C LEU A 86 -12.45 23.24 1.18
N TYR A 87 -12.83 21.96 1.16
CA TYR A 87 -14.20 21.52 0.92
C TYR A 87 -15.15 22.01 2.03
N ALA A 88 -14.76 21.84 3.30
CA ALA A 88 -15.54 22.35 4.43
C ALA A 88 -15.72 23.88 4.38
N LEU A 89 -14.65 24.63 4.06
CA LEU A 89 -14.72 26.08 3.88
C LEU A 89 -15.64 26.47 2.72
N GLY A 90 -15.55 25.75 1.59
CA GLY A 90 -16.44 25.94 0.45
C GLY A 90 -17.91 25.72 0.80
N LEU A 91 -18.22 24.69 1.59
CA LEU A 91 -19.58 24.47 2.09
C LEU A 91 -20.06 25.64 2.95
N VAL A 92 -19.26 26.09 3.91
CA VAL A 92 -19.63 27.24 4.74
C VAL A 92 -19.87 28.48 3.89
N TRP A 93 -19.03 28.73 2.88
CA TRP A 93 -19.17 29.86 1.96
C TRP A 93 -20.46 29.79 1.13
N ILE A 94 -20.76 28.62 0.54
CA ILE A 94 -21.95 28.41 -0.30
C ILE A 94 -23.24 28.66 0.49
N TYR A 95 -23.28 28.24 1.76
CA TYR A 95 -24.46 28.37 2.60
C TYR A 95 -24.44 29.59 3.54
N ALA A 96 -23.45 30.48 3.41
CA ALA A 96 -23.33 31.66 4.26
C ALA A 96 -24.50 32.67 4.09
N GLY A 97 -25.25 32.58 2.99
CA GLY A 97 -26.33 33.50 2.64
C GLY A 97 -27.75 32.93 2.62
N ASP A 98 -27.94 31.61 2.73
CA ASP A 98 -29.23 30.95 2.51
C ASP A 98 -29.60 30.00 3.67
N ALA A 99 -30.85 30.10 4.15
CA ALA A 99 -31.60 29.09 4.93
C ALA A 99 -30.83 28.48 6.15
N PRO A 100 -31.39 27.53 6.94
CA PRO A 100 -30.59 26.90 8.00
C PRO A 100 -29.49 26.02 7.38
N PHE A 101 -28.24 26.30 7.75
CA PHE A 101 -27.08 25.54 7.31
C PHE A 101 -27.24 24.03 7.61
N PRO A 102 -27.13 23.15 6.61
CA PRO A 102 -27.19 21.70 6.81
C PRO A 102 -25.89 21.20 7.45
N TRP A 103 -25.76 21.34 8.77
CA TRP A 103 -24.54 21.02 9.54
C TRP A 103 -24.00 19.61 9.31
N TRP A 104 -24.87 18.64 8.99
CA TRP A 104 -24.49 17.26 8.71
C TRP A 104 -23.52 17.15 7.53
N ARG A 105 -23.53 18.11 6.59
CA ARG A 105 -22.57 18.16 5.47
C ARG A 105 -21.12 18.37 5.91
N LEU A 106 -20.89 18.87 7.13
CA LEU A 106 -19.54 18.97 7.71
C LEU A 106 -19.03 17.65 8.29
N LEU A 107 -19.88 16.64 8.47
CA LEU A 107 -19.47 15.36 9.03
C LEU A 107 -18.46 14.63 8.13
N ALA A 108 -18.66 14.65 6.82
CA ALA A 108 -17.74 14.02 5.87
C ALA A 108 -16.31 14.60 5.93
N PRO A 109 -16.10 15.93 5.78
CA PRO A 109 -14.76 16.49 5.91
C PRO A 109 -14.20 16.36 7.33
N ALA A 110 -15.03 16.48 8.38
CA ALA A 110 -14.56 16.31 9.77
C ALA A 110 -14.03 14.89 10.02
N LEU A 111 -14.76 13.85 9.60
CA LEU A 111 -14.32 12.46 9.72
C LEU A 111 -13.09 12.18 8.86
N SER A 112 -13.01 12.75 7.65
CA SER A 112 -11.83 12.64 6.80
C SER A 112 -10.56 13.21 7.45
N LEU A 113 -10.67 14.38 8.08
CA LEU A 113 -9.58 14.99 8.86
C LEU A 113 -9.25 14.15 10.10
N GLY A 114 -10.26 13.66 10.82
CA GLY A 114 -10.08 12.77 11.97
C GLY A 114 -9.34 11.47 11.61
N LEU A 115 -9.73 10.81 10.52
CA LEU A 115 -9.05 9.63 9.98
C LEU A 115 -7.61 9.94 9.57
N THR A 116 -7.37 11.10 8.97
CA THR A 116 -6.02 11.55 8.59
C THR A 116 -5.15 11.77 9.82
N ALA A 117 -5.67 12.46 10.84
CA ALA A 117 -4.97 12.67 12.11
C ALA A 117 -4.68 11.34 12.83
N LEU A 118 -5.64 10.41 12.82
CA LEU A 118 -5.47 9.07 13.37
C LEU A 118 -4.38 8.29 12.62
N LEU A 119 -4.40 8.29 11.28
CA LEU A 119 -3.35 7.66 10.47
C LEU A 119 -1.97 8.24 10.80
N TRP A 120 -1.87 9.56 10.93
CA TRP A 120 -0.64 10.24 11.34
C TRP A 120 -0.15 9.76 12.71
N HIS A 121 -1.07 9.68 13.67
CA HIS A 121 -0.78 9.23 15.02
C HIS A 121 -0.32 7.76 15.04
N LEU A 122 -1.02 6.86 14.34
CA LEU A 122 -0.71 5.44 14.29
C LEU A 122 0.62 5.16 13.57
N THR A 123 0.93 5.93 12.52
CA THR A 123 2.14 5.75 11.72
C THR A 123 3.38 6.46 12.26
N ARG A 124 3.26 7.29 13.31
CA ARG A 124 4.37 8.11 13.82
C ARG A 124 5.57 7.30 14.34
N ARG A 125 5.31 6.09 14.87
CA ARG A 125 6.34 5.18 15.43
C ARG A 125 6.86 4.14 14.42
N LEU A 126 6.35 4.14 13.19
CA LEU A 126 6.77 3.19 12.18
C LEU A 126 8.10 3.61 11.53
N PRO A 127 8.92 2.65 11.06
CA PRO A 127 10.06 2.92 10.18
C PRO A 127 9.67 3.78 8.97
N ALA A 128 10.63 4.54 8.43
CA ALA A 128 10.39 5.52 7.39
C ALA A 128 9.68 4.91 6.16
N GLU A 129 10.13 3.75 5.68
CA GLU A 129 9.55 3.07 4.51
C GLU A 129 8.09 2.65 4.74
N ARG A 130 7.81 2.11 5.92
CA ARG A 130 6.45 1.69 6.30
C ARG A 130 5.53 2.91 6.45
N ARG A 131 6.04 3.97 7.08
CA ARG A 131 5.32 5.24 7.21
C ARG A 131 5.00 5.84 5.84
N THR A 132 5.94 5.83 4.90
CA THR A 132 5.71 6.29 3.51
C THR A 132 4.66 5.42 2.82
N LEU A 133 4.73 4.09 2.94
CA LEU A 133 3.73 3.18 2.36
C LEU A 133 2.31 3.52 2.85
N TRP A 134 2.12 3.55 4.17
CA TRP A 134 0.80 3.83 4.75
C TRP A 134 0.31 5.24 4.43
N ARG A 135 1.16 6.27 4.53
CA ARG A 135 0.73 7.66 4.27
C ARG A 135 0.48 7.96 2.81
N SER A 136 1.24 7.37 1.88
CA SER A 136 1.02 7.55 0.44
C SER A 136 -0.23 6.84 -0.06
N THR A 137 -0.48 5.64 0.48
CA THR A 137 -1.53 4.75 -0.03
C THR A 137 -2.85 4.99 0.70
N VAL A 138 -2.84 5.06 2.04
CA VAL A 138 -4.03 5.34 2.86
C VAL A 138 -4.29 6.84 3.00
N GLY A 139 -3.28 7.70 2.84
CA GLY A 139 -3.50 9.15 2.86
C GLY A 139 -4.42 9.64 1.74
N GLY A 140 -4.45 8.96 0.58
CA GLY A 140 -5.42 9.22 -0.48
C GLY A 140 -6.83 8.70 -0.17
N LEU A 141 -6.96 7.73 0.75
CA LEU A 141 -8.26 7.18 1.15
C LEU A 141 -9.08 8.17 1.96
N SER A 142 -8.48 9.13 2.67
CA SER A 142 -9.27 10.10 3.45
C SER A 142 -10.14 10.97 2.54
N LEU A 143 -9.63 11.38 1.38
CA LEU A 143 -10.39 12.13 0.37
C LEU A 143 -11.49 11.26 -0.26
N GLN A 144 -11.16 10.04 -0.64
CA GLN A 144 -12.14 9.12 -1.23
C GLN A 144 -13.24 8.75 -0.21
N PHE A 145 -12.86 8.54 1.06
CA PHE A 145 -13.79 8.32 2.15
C PHE A 145 -14.69 9.53 2.38
N MET A 146 -14.15 10.76 2.33
CA MET A 146 -14.97 11.97 2.43
C MET A 146 -16.06 11.99 1.36
N LEU A 147 -15.70 11.76 0.09
CA LEU A 147 -16.65 11.75 -1.02
C LEU A 147 -17.69 10.64 -0.86
N TRP A 148 -17.23 9.43 -0.54
CA TRP A 148 -18.11 8.28 -0.33
C TRP A 148 -19.07 8.51 0.84
N PHE A 149 -18.57 9.00 1.98
CA PHE A 149 -19.39 9.26 3.16
C PHE A 149 -20.37 10.40 2.92
N GLN A 150 -19.98 11.41 2.14
CA GLN A 150 -20.90 12.46 1.71
C GLN A 150 -22.07 11.87 0.91
N TRP A 151 -21.82 10.94 -0.02
CA TRP A 151 -22.90 10.26 -0.76
C TRP A 151 -23.81 9.41 0.14
N VAL A 152 -23.24 8.76 1.15
CA VAL A 152 -24.02 8.05 2.18
C VAL A 152 -24.96 9.01 2.89
N LEU A 153 -24.45 10.16 3.34
CA LEU A 153 -25.27 11.17 4.04
C LEU A 153 -26.35 11.75 3.13
N GLN A 154 -26.03 12.05 1.87
CA GLN A 154 -27.01 12.54 0.90
C GLN A 154 -28.15 11.54 0.70
N THR A 155 -27.82 10.26 0.52
CA THR A 155 -28.80 9.19 0.37
C THR A 155 -29.66 9.05 1.63
N TRP A 156 -29.02 9.13 2.81
CA TRP A 156 -29.70 9.06 4.10
C TRP A 156 -30.70 10.21 4.31
N HIS A 157 -30.36 11.41 3.85
CA HIS A 157 -31.21 12.59 3.94
C HIS A 157 -32.19 12.74 2.77
N GLY A 158 -32.31 11.74 1.89
CA GLY A 158 -33.26 11.74 0.78
C GLY A 158 -32.89 12.65 -0.39
N GLU A 159 -31.64 13.09 -0.48
CA GLU A 159 -31.17 13.84 -1.65
C GLU A 159 -31.05 12.90 -2.87
N PRO A 160 -31.38 13.40 -4.08
CA PRO A 160 -31.30 12.59 -5.29
C PRO A 160 -29.85 12.18 -5.56
N PHE A 161 -29.57 10.88 -5.43
CA PHE A 161 -28.27 10.30 -5.69
C PHE A 161 -28.24 9.63 -7.07
N VAL A 162 -27.33 10.10 -7.93
CA VAL A 162 -27.32 9.76 -9.36
C VAL A 162 -26.72 8.36 -9.64
N TRP A 163 -26.06 7.73 -8.66
CA TRP A 163 -25.32 6.47 -8.89
C TRP A 163 -25.42 5.46 -7.73
N PRO A 164 -26.54 4.72 -7.58
CA PRO A 164 -26.74 3.78 -6.46
C PRO A 164 -25.65 2.71 -6.32
N TRP A 165 -25.08 2.22 -7.43
CA TRP A 165 -23.96 1.28 -7.42
C TRP A 165 -22.62 1.89 -6.97
N GLY A 166 -22.50 3.22 -6.95
CA GLY A 166 -21.30 3.93 -6.52
C GLY A 166 -20.96 3.64 -5.07
N LEU A 167 -21.95 3.51 -4.18
CA LEU A 167 -21.74 3.22 -2.76
C LEU A 167 -21.00 1.89 -2.50
N PRO A 168 -21.50 0.73 -2.97
CA PRO A 168 -20.80 -0.54 -2.74
C PRO A 168 -19.49 -0.64 -3.52
N VAL A 169 -19.41 -0.08 -4.73
CA VAL A 169 -18.18 -0.13 -5.54
C VAL A 169 -17.07 0.69 -4.88
N PHE A 170 -17.34 1.94 -4.47
CA PHE A 170 -16.35 2.75 -3.77
C PHE A 170 -15.99 2.15 -2.42
N GLY A 171 -16.97 1.71 -1.62
CA GLY A 171 -16.71 1.05 -0.34
C GLY A 171 -15.81 -0.17 -0.48
N GLY A 172 -16.08 -1.03 -1.47
CA GLY A 172 -15.24 -2.19 -1.81
C GLY A 172 -13.83 -1.80 -2.26
N MET A 173 -13.70 -0.74 -3.06
CA MET A 173 -12.39 -0.23 -3.48
C MET A 173 -11.57 0.28 -2.29
N LEU A 174 -12.18 1.04 -1.36
CA LEU A 174 -11.51 1.52 -0.15
C LEU A 174 -10.98 0.34 0.70
N LEU A 175 -11.83 -0.67 0.92
CA LEU A 175 -11.45 -1.88 1.66
C LEU A 175 -10.34 -2.67 0.95
N GLY A 176 -10.47 -2.87 -0.36
CA GLY A 176 -9.47 -3.56 -1.17
C GLY A 176 -8.11 -2.88 -1.10
N LEU A 177 -8.08 -1.54 -1.09
CA LEU A 177 -6.85 -0.76 -0.99
C LEU A 177 -6.20 -0.88 0.41
N VAL A 178 -7.01 -0.91 1.49
CA VAL A 178 -6.50 -1.19 2.85
C VAL A 178 -5.91 -2.60 2.93
N VAL A 179 -6.61 -3.61 2.42
CA VAL A 179 -6.14 -5.00 2.40
C VAL A 179 -4.85 -5.13 1.59
N TRP A 180 -4.80 -4.51 0.41
CA TRP A 180 -3.61 -4.47 -0.43
C TRP A 180 -2.42 -3.83 0.30
N THR A 181 -2.65 -2.69 0.97
CA THR A 181 -1.61 -1.99 1.73
C THR A 181 -1.10 -2.85 2.89
N ALA A 182 -2.00 -3.54 3.60
CA ALA A 182 -1.62 -4.45 4.67
C ALA A 182 -0.78 -5.63 4.15
N TRP A 183 -1.11 -6.16 2.97
CA TRP A 183 -0.32 -7.21 2.33
C TRP A 183 1.08 -6.71 1.91
N ASP A 184 1.17 -5.53 1.30
CA ASP A 184 2.46 -4.91 0.97
C ASP A 184 3.29 -4.57 2.23
N ASP A 185 2.65 -4.17 3.34
CA ASP A 185 3.31 -3.95 4.63
C ASP A 185 3.93 -5.25 5.17
N GLN A 186 3.24 -6.39 5.05
CA GLN A 186 3.80 -7.69 5.44
C GLN A 186 5.01 -8.07 4.60
N ARG A 187 4.95 -7.87 3.28
CA ARG A 187 6.07 -8.12 2.35
C ARG A 187 7.25 -7.21 2.68
N LEU A 188 6.98 -5.94 2.98
CA LEU A 188 7.99 -4.97 3.38
C LEU A 188 8.66 -5.35 4.70
N ARG A 189 7.90 -5.77 5.73
CA ARG A 189 8.47 -6.23 7.01
C ARG A 189 9.44 -7.40 6.82
N ARG A 190 9.05 -8.42 6.04
CA ARG A 190 9.93 -9.56 5.72
C ARG A 190 11.20 -9.14 5.00
N THR A 191 11.07 -8.17 4.09
CA THR A 191 12.21 -7.63 3.34
C THR A 191 13.17 -6.84 4.23
N LEU A 192 12.64 -6.04 5.16
CA LEU A 192 13.46 -5.25 6.08
C LEU A 192 14.13 -6.11 7.17
N ALA A 193 13.47 -7.17 7.64
CA ALA A 193 14.05 -8.09 8.63
C ALA A 193 15.37 -8.71 8.13
N LEU A 194 15.43 -9.08 6.84
CA LEU A 194 16.64 -9.61 6.20
C LEU A 194 17.78 -8.60 6.13
N LYS A 195 17.48 -7.31 6.00
CA LYS A 195 18.50 -6.25 6.00
C LYS A 195 19.07 -5.99 7.40
N GLU A 196 18.23 -6.06 8.43
CA GLU A 196 18.64 -5.77 9.81
C GLU A 196 19.36 -6.95 10.49
N GLY A 197 19.46 -8.11 9.82
CA GLY A 197 20.03 -9.32 10.41
C GLY A 197 19.22 -9.85 11.60
N ARG A 198 17.95 -9.41 11.72
CA ARG A 198 17.04 -9.85 12.79
C ARG A 198 16.16 -10.98 12.25
N PRO A 199 16.23 -12.19 12.83
CA PRO A 199 15.32 -13.28 12.49
C PRO A 199 13.87 -12.92 12.82
#